data_AF-A0A9D1RYY2-F1
#
_entry.id   AF-A0A9D1RYY2-F1
#
_cell.length_a   1.000
_cell.length_b   1.000
_cell.length_c   1.000
_cell.angle_alpha   90.00
_cell.angle_beta   90.00
_cell.angle_gamma   90.00
#
_symmetry.space_group_name_H-M   'P 1'
#
loop_
_entity.id
_entity.type
_entity.pdbx_description
1 polymer ?
#
loop_
_entity_poly.entity_id
_entity_poly.type
_entity_poly.pdbx_seq_one_letter_code
_entity_poly.pdbx_strand_id
1 'polypeptide(L)'
;MSKDYMYRARIIESPEFEEYEAFDDKGLYGESPGRRWVTWHRPVGWRASEDYIDHYGTNKFFEPRTERWYKSRSSAADRVKLLGSMGYRAIVQRSAPVVWPRGHASKVDVSESAAVVDAIRTLVRAGVVKSADDLL
;
A
#
# COMPACT_ATOMS: atom_id res chain seq x y z
N MET A 1 8.25 -12.86 20.26
CA MET A 1 6.79 -12.72 20.40
C MET A 1 6.15 -12.88 19.03
N SER A 2 5.41 -13.98 18.83
CA SER A 2 4.62 -14.17 17.60
C SER A 2 3.58 -13.05 17.52
N LYS A 3 3.62 -12.26 16.45
CA LYS A 3 2.66 -11.17 16.25
C LYS A 3 1.45 -11.75 15.55
N ASP A 4 0.62 -12.45 16.31
CA ASP A 4 -0.61 -13.07 15.81
C ASP A 4 -1.65 -12.04 15.34
N TYR A 5 -1.38 -10.74 15.48
CA TYR A 5 -2.32 -9.69 15.10
C TYR A 5 -1.65 -8.66 14.21
N MET A 6 -2.41 -8.19 13.23
CA MET A 6 -2.11 -6.99 12.46
C MET A 6 -3.00 -5.83 12.92
N TYR A 7 -2.53 -4.62 12.68
CA TYR A 7 -3.24 -3.39 13.03
C TYR A 7 -3.42 -2.54 11.79
N ARG A 8 -4.50 -1.77 11.70
CA ARG A 8 -4.70 -0.76 10.66
C ARG A 8 -5.31 0.51 11.24
N ALA A 9 -5.06 1.63 10.60
CA ALA A 9 -5.85 2.84 10.83
C ALA A 9 -7.14 2.71 10.02
N ARG A 10 -8.28 2.53 10.69
CA ARG A 10 -9.59 2.47 10.05
C ARG A 10 -10.21 3.86 10.09
N ILE A 11 -10.41 4.45 8.92
CA ILE A 11 -11.20 5.68 8.78
C ILE A 11 -12.66 5.35 9.12
N ILE A 12 -13.24 6.16 9.98
CA ILE A 12 -14.66 6.15 10.34
C ILE A 12 -15.37 7.28 9.59
N GLU A 13 -14.70 8.42 9.42
CA GLU A 13 -15.24 9.61 8.80
C GLU A 13 -14.12 10.32 8.03
N SER A 14 -14.42 10.66 6.77
CA SER A 14 -13.53 11.47 5.94
C SER A 14 -13.83 12.95 6.17
N PRO A 15 -12.83 13.85 6.07
CA PRO A 15 -13.09 15.28 6.09
C PRO A 15 -13.90 15.70 4.86
N GLU A 16 -14.53 16.86 4.94
CA GLU A 16 -15.02 17.55 3.74
C GLU A 16 -13.84 18.00 2.87
N PHE A 17 -14.02 17.94 1.56
CA PHE A 17 -13.03 18.36 0.58
C PHE A 17 -13.49 19.60 -0.16
N GLU A 18 -12.54 20.49 -0.45
CA GLU A 18 -12.74 21.65 -1.30
C GLU A 18 -11.82 21.59 -2.52
N GLU A 19 -12.29 22.14 -3.63
CA GLU A 19 -11.43 22.43 -4.78
C GLU A 19 -10.53 23.63 -4.48
N TYR A 20 -9.30 23.54 -4.95
CA TYR A 20 -8.35 24.65 -4.88
C TYR A 20 -7.35 24.58 -6.03
N GLU A 21 -6.67 25.69 -6.27
CA GLU A 21 -5.58 25.76 -7.24
C GLU A 21 -4.28 25.27 -6.60
N ALA A 22 -3.79 24.14 -7.12
CA ALA A 22 -2.51 23.58 -6.75
C ALA A 22 -1.48 23.87 -7.84
N PHE A 23 -0.26 24.20 -7.44
CA PHE A 23 0.86 24.30 -8.35
C PHE A 23 1.72 23.04 -8.28
N ASP A 24 2.30 22.65 -9.41
CA ASP A 24 3.28 21.57 -9.48
C ASP A 24 4.55 22.08 -10.16
N ASP A 25 5.64 22.16 -9.39
CA ASP A 25 6.95 22.53 -9.92
C ASP A 25 7.73 21.28 -10.37
N LYS A 26 7.22 20.07 -10.07
CA LYS A 26 7.73 18.80 -10.63
C LYS A 26 7.02 18.54 -11.96
N GLY A 27 7.56 19.11 -13.03
CA GLY A 27 7.11 18.82 -14.40
C GLY A 27 6.93 17.32 -14.65
N LEU A 28 5.94 16.94 -15.48
CA LEU A 28 5.81 15.56 -15.94
C LEU A 28 7.06 15.22 -16.76
N TYR A 29 7.72 14.11 -16.43
CA TYR A 29 8.75 13.43 -17.23
C TYR A 29 9.32 14.22 -18.43
N GLY A 30 10.24 15.16 -18.16
CA GLY A 30 11.06 15.80 -19.20
C GLY A 30 10.53 17.12 -19.78
N GLU A 31 9.42 17.68 -19.32
CA GLU A 31 9.04 19.06 -19.66
C GLU A 31 9.74 20.07 -18.73
N SER A 32 10.16 21.21 -19.31
CA SER A 32 10.87 22.28 -18.60
C SER A 32 10.19 22.66 -17.28
N PRO A 33 10.96 22.93 -16.20
CA PRO A 33 10.40 23.34 -14.92
C PRO A 33 9.63 24.65 -15.11
N GLY A 34 8.30 24.54 -15.09
CA GLY A 34 7.38 25.66 -15.21
C GLY A 34 6.25 25.40 -14.25
N ARG A 35 5.98 26.37 -13.37
CA ARG A 35 4.91 26.28 -12.38
C ARG A 35 3.58 26.11 -13.10
N ARG A 36 3.03 24.89 -13.09
CA ARG A 36 1.72 24.59 -13.67
C ARG A 36 0.66 24.62 -12.59
N TRP A 37 -0.37 25.43 -12.80
CA TRP A 37 -1.56 25.45 -11.97
C TRP A 37 -2.54 24.37 -12.44
N VAL A 38 -3.07 23.60 -11.49
CA VAL A 38 -4.09 22.56 -11.71
C VAL A 38 -5.16 22.66 -10.64
N THR A 39 -6.41 22.39 -11.02
CA THR A 39 -7.49 22.18 -10.05
C THR A 39 -7.25 20.86 -9.32
N TRP A 40 -7.26 20.90 -8.00
CA TRP A 40 -7.07 19.75 -7.13
C TRP A 40 -8.02 19.79 -5.95
N HIS A 41 -8.07 18.72 -5.17
CA HIS A 41 -8.89 18.64 -3.95
C HIS A 41 -8.01 18.56 -2.71
N ARG A 42 -8.47 19.21 -1.62
CA ARG A 42 -7.84 19.12 -0.30
C ARG A 42 -8.90 19.08 0.80
N PRO A 43 -8.57 18.56 2.00
CA PRO A 43 -9.44 18.72 3.16
C PRO A 43 -9.68 20.19 3.46
N VAL A 44 -10.91 20.55 3.80
CA VAL A 44 -11.26 21.92 4.22
C VAL A 44 -10.36 22.37 5.36
N GLY A 45 -9.75 23.55 5.21
CA GLY A 45 -8.83 24.12 6.20
C GLY A 45 -7.38 23.58 6.15
N TRP A 46 -7.09 22.57 5.34
CA TRP A 46 -5.72 22.12 5.12
C TRP A 46 -4.93 23.12 4.27
N ARG A 47 -3.69 23.40 4.66
CA ARG A 47 -2.73 24.20 3.87
C ARG A 47 -1.36 23.54 3.92
N ALA A 48 -0.69 23.48 2.78
CA ALA A 48 0.70 23.08 2.72
C ALA A 48 1.56 24.07 3.53
N SER A 49 2.43 23.56 4.40
CA SER A 49 3.46 24.38 5.05
C SER A 49 4.59 24.69 4.08
N GLU A 50 5.44 25.66 4.43
CA GLU A 50 6.66 25.96 3.68
C GLU A 50 7.56 24.71 3.57
N ASP A 51 7.81 24.02 4.68
CA ASP A 51 8.57 22.76 4.69
C ASP A 51 7.98 21.69 3.74
N TYR A 52 6.64 21.62 3.63
CA TYR A 52 5.98 20.69 2.73
C TYR A 52 6.25 21.06 1.27
N ILE A 53 6.13 22.34 0.94
CA ILE A 53 6.39 22.84 -0.41
C ILE A 53 7.85 22.63 -0.78
N ASP A 54 8.79 22.92 0.13
CA ASP A 54 10.24 22.74 -0.11
C ASP A 54 10.59 21.27 -0.34
N HIS A 55 9.99 20.36 0.43
CA HIS A 55 10.24 18.93 0.29
C HIS A 55 9.60 18.33 -0.97
N TYR A 56 8.37 18.73 -1.29
CA TYR A 56 7.60 18.11 -2.36
C TYR A 56 7.67 18.86 -3.70
N GLY A 57 8.07 20.13 -3.71
CA GLY A 57 8.04 21.00 -4.89
C GLY A 57 6.63 21.36 -5.34
N THR A 58 5.64 21.29 -4.45
CA THR A 58 4.23 21.47 -4.78
C THR A 58 3.41 21.75 -3.52
N ASN A 59 2.32 22.51 -3.66
CA ASN A 59 1.30 22.61 -2.63
C ASN A 59 0.18 21.56 -2.75
N LYS A 60 0.33 20.58 -3.67
CA LYS A 60 -0.63 19.49 -3.86
C LYS A 60 -0.79 18.68 -2.58
N PHE A 61 -2.02 18.58 -2.09
CA PHE A 61 -2.39 17.63 -1.05
C PHE A 61 -2.21 16.20 -1.55
N PHE A 62 -1.26 15.47 -0.96
CA PHE A 62 -1.06 14.05 -1.20
C PHE A 62 -1.76 13.23 -0.13
N GLU A 63 -2.86 12.57 -0.50
CA GLU A 63 -3.60 11.74 0.44
C GLU A 63 -2.72 10.57 0.92
N PRO A 64 -2.62 10.35 2.25
CA PRO A 64 -1.85 9.23 2.77
C PRO A 64 -2.56 7.90 2.43
N ARG A 65 -1.81 6.91 1.93
CA ARG A 65 -2.31 5.52 1.75
C ARG A 65 -3.16 5.02 2.94
N THR A 66 -4.42 4.73 2.72
CA THR A 66 -5.40 4.40 3.78
C THR A 66 -5.52 2.90 4.06
N GLU A 67 -4.98 2.05 3.18
CA GLU A 67 -5.17 0.59 3.22
C GLU A 67 -4.04 -0.19 3.93
N ARG A 68 -3.06 0.52 4.49
CA ARG A 68 -1.85 -0.11 5.02
C ARG A 68 -2.12 -0.88 6.32
N TRP A 69 -1.56 -2.08 6.41
CA TRP A 69 -1.48 -2.87 7.64
C TRP A 69 -0.13 -2.71 8.34
N TYR A 70 -0.15 -2.79 9.66
CA TYR A 70 0.98 -2.57 10.56
C TYR A 70 1.17 -3.78 11.46
N LYS A 71 2.44 -4.14 11.70
CA LYS A 71 2.82 -5.21 12.64
C LYS A 71 2.82 -4.74 14.10
N SER A 72 2.51 -3.48 14.39
CA SER A 72 2.52 -2.92 15.75
C SER A 72 1.34 -1.97 15.91
N ARG A 73 0.76 -1.98 17.12
CA ARG A 73 -0.32 -1.07 17.48
C ARG A 73 0.15 0.39 17.45
N SER A 74 1.38 0.67 17.90
CA SER A 74 1.98 2.01 17.92
C SER A 74 2.07 2.61 16.52
N SER A 75 2.58 1.87 15.53
CA SER A 75 2.69 2.38 14.16
C SER A 75 1.32 2.62 13.51
N ALA A 76 0.31 1.82 13.85
CA ALA A 76 -1.07 2.13 13.44
C ALA A 76 -1.62 3.38 14.15
N ALA A 77 -1.26 3.60 15.41
CA ALA A 77 -1.65 4.80 16.15
C ALA A 77 -1.00 6.08 15.59
N ASP A 78 0.27 6.02 15.18
CA ASP A 78 0.94 7.14 14.52
C ASP A 78 0.25 7.47 13.19
N ARG A 79 -0.21 6.45 12.46
CA ARG A 79 -1.02 6.66 11.27
C ARG A 79 -2.36 7.32 11.56
N VAL A 80 -3.05 6.92 12.63
CA VAL A 80 -4.30 7.57 13.08
C VAL A 80 -4.05 9.04 13.42
N LYS A 81 -2.95 9.37 14.11
CA LYS A 81 -2.59 10.77 14.41
C LYS A 81 -2.36 11.60 13.15
N LEU A 82 -1.64 11.05 12.17
CA LEU A 82 -1.40 11.71 10.89
C LEU A 82 -2.70 11.95 10.10
N LEU A 83 -3.59 10.96 10.07
CA LEU A 83 -4.91 11.12 9.46
C LEU A 83 -5.74 12.18 10.20
N GLY A 84 -5.69 12.17 11.53
CA GLY A 84 -6.34 13.18 12.37
C GLY A 84 -5.86 14.62 12.10
N SER A 85 -4.56 14.82 11.90
CA SER A 85 -4.02 16.15 11.55
C SER A 85 -4.47 16.65 10.17
N MET A 86 -5.04 15.77 9.34
CA MET A 86 -5.60 16.09 8.02
C MET A 86 -7.13 16.14 8.03
N GLY A 87 -7.76 16.09 9.21
CA GLY A 87 -9.21 16.17 9.38
C GLY A 87 -9.96 14.84 9.32
N TYR A 88 -9.28 13.71 9.11
CA TYR A 88 -9.93 12.40 9.14
C TYR A 88 -10.19 11.95 10.57
N ARG A 89 -11.34 11.32 10.80
CA ARG A 89 -11.58 10.58 12.04
C ARG A 89 -11.23 9.11 11.82
N ALA A 90 -10.18 8.65 12.47
CA ALA A 90 -9.70 7.27 12.36
C ALA A 90 -9.50 6.61 13.72
N ILE A 91 -9.59 5.29 13.77
CA ILE A 91 -9.28 4.46 14.95
C ILE A 91 -8.25 3.39 14.62
N VAL A 92 -7.56 2.89 15.64
CA VAL A 92 -6.72 1.70 15.49
C VAL A 92 -7.61 0.46 15.56
N GLN A 93 -7.71 -0.26 14.45
CA GLN A 93 -8.40 -1.55 14.39
C GLN A 93 -7.37 -2.69 14.45
N ARG A 94 -7.62 -3.67 15.31
CA ARG A 94 -6.85 -4.92 15.39
C ARG A 94 -7.53 -5.99 14.51
N SER A 95 -6.75 -6.77 13.76
CA SER A 95 -7.25 -7.93 13.01
C SER A 95 -7.72 -9.05 13.96
N ALA A 96 -8.43 -10.03 13.41
CA ALA A 96 -8.50 -11.36 14.03
C ALA A 96 -7.08 -11.96 14.14
N PRO A 97 -6.85 -12.93 15.05
CA PRO A 97 -5.59 -13.63 15.09
C PRO A 97 -5.28 -14.28 13.74
N VAL A 98 -4.07 -14.07 13.22
CA VAL A 98 -3.55 -14.76 12.05
C VAL A 98 -3.15 -16.15 12.50
N VAL A 99 -4.06 -17.11 12.29
CA VAL A 99 -3.79 -18.52 12.54
C VAL A 99 -3.31 -19.14 11.24
N TRP A 100 -2.03 -19.49 11.17
CA TRP A 100 -1.52 -20.32 10.09
C TRP A 100 -1.91 -21.77 10.35
N PRO A 101 -2.29 -22.55 9.32
CA PRO A 101 -2.50 -23.99 9.46
C PRO A 101 -1.26 -24.63 10.07
N ARG A 102 -1.45 -25.46 11.11
CA ARG A 102 -0.34 -26.26 11.65
C ARG A 102 -0.04 -27.40 10.68
N GLY A 103 1.13 -27.32 10.06
CA GLY A 103 1.62 -28.32 9.12
C GLY A 103 1.63 -27.78 7.68
N HIS A 104 2.79 -27.90 7.05
CA HIS A 104 3.06 -27.64 5.63
C HIS A 104 3.07 -26.17 5.21
N ALA A 105 4.06 -25.43 5.69
CA ALA A 105 4.61 -24.31 4.93
C ALA A 105 6.13 -24.39 4.99
N SER A 106 6.69 -25.42 4.35
CA SER A 106 8.06 -25.31 3.85
C SER A 106 8.07 -24.09 2.92
N LYS A 107 8.98 -23.13 3.14
CA LYS A 107 9.27 -22.15 2.09
C LYS A 107 9.71 -22.98 0.90
N VAL A 108 8.90 -23.01 -0.16
CA VAL A 108 9.37 -23.51 -1.45
C VAL A 108 10.44 -22.52 -1.87
N ASP A 109 11.69 -22.97 -1.90
CA ASP A 109 12.74 -22.16 -2.49
C ASP A 109 12.40 -21.97 -3.98
N VAL A 110 12.65 -20.78 -4.52
CA VAL A 110 12.30 -20.47 -5.92
C VAL A 110 12.99 -21.46 -6.85
N SER A 111 14.17 -21.95 -6.45
CA SER A 111 14.92 -23.02 -7.14
C SER A 111 14.16 -24.35 -7.19
N GLU A 112 13.49 -24.77 -6.11
CA GLU A 112 12.71 -26.00 -6.05
C GLU A 112 11.45 -25.90 -6.93
N SER A 113 10.79 -24.73 -6.94
CA SER A 113 9.63 -24.53 -7.82
C SER A 113 9.99 -24.58 -9.31
N ALA A 114 11.15 -24.04 -9.69
CA ALA A 114 11.64 -24.09 -11.06
C ALA A 114 11.98 -25.52 -11.48
N ALA A 115 12.63 -26.28 -10.61
CA ALA A 115 12.96 -27.69 -10.85
C ALA A 115 11.72 -28.56 -11.05
N VAL A 116 10.67 -28.34 -10.25
CA VAL A 116 9.39 -29.05 -10.40
C VAL A 116 8.72 -28.72 -11.73
N VAL A 117 8.71 -27.45 -12.14
CA VAL A 117 8.14 -27.04 -13.44
C VAL A 117 8.88 -27.67 -14.61
N ASP A 118 10.22 -27.74 -14.57
CA ASP A 118 11.00 -28.37 -15.63
C ASP A 118 10.86 -29.90 -15.66
N ALA A 119 10.70 -30.54 -14.50
CA ALA A 119 10.37 -31.96 -14.42
C ALA A 119 9.00 -32.26 -15.05
N ILE A 120 7.97 -31.47 -14.72
CA ILE A 120 6.62 -31.61 -15.30
C ILE A 120 6.67 -31.41 -16.82
N ARG A 121 7.39 -30.40 -17.31
CA ARG A 121 7.58 -30.18 -18.75
C ARG A 121 8.24 -31.36 -19.45
N THR A 122 9.24 -31.97 -18.81
CA THR A 122 9.93 -33.14 -19.33
C THR A 122 8.98 -34.33 -19.47
N LEU A 123 8.13 -34.56 -18.47
CA LEU A 123 7.14 -35.65 -18.49
C LEU A 123 6.05 -35.43 -19.55
N VAL A 124 5.57 -34.19 -19.71
CA VAL A 124 4.62 -33.82 -20.76
C VAL A 124 5.22 -34.02 -22.15
N ARG A 125 6.47 -33.57 -22.36
CA ARG A 125 7.19 -33.78 -23.64
C ARG A 125 7.41 -35.26 -23.95
N ALA A 126 7.66 -36.07 -22.92
CA ALA A 126 7.81 -37.52 -23.06
C ALA A 126 6.46 -38.25 -23.28
N GLY A 127 5.33 -37.55 -23.22
CA GLY A 127 4.00 -38.12 -23.39
C GLY A 127 3.55 -39.02 -22.23
N VAL A 128 4.27 -38.98 -21.11
CA VAL A 128 3.97 -39.77 -19.90
C VAL A 128 2.75 -39.19 -19.19
N VAL A 129 2.57 -37.87 -19.28
CA VAL A 129 1.44 -37.13 -18.70
C VAL A 129 0.88 -36.23 -19.80
N LYS A 130 -0.46 -36.12 -19.92
CA LYS A 130 -1.08 -35.32 -20.99
C LYS A 130 -1.16 -33.84 -20.62
N SER A 131 -1.45 -33.53 -19.36
CA SER A 131 -1.47 -32.17 -18.79
C SER A 131 -0.89 -32.16 -17.37
N ALA A 132 -0.38 -31.01 -16.92
CA ALA A 132 -0.01 -30.82 -15.52
C ALA A 132 -1.19 -31.04 -14.55
N ASP A 133 -2.43 -30.89 -15.04
CA ASP A 133 -3.66 -31.13 -14.28
C ASP A 133 -3.90 -32.62 -13.96
N ASP A 134 -3.24 -33.55 -14.67
CA ASP A 134 -3.37 -35.00 -14.44
C ASP A 134 -2.55 -35.49 -13.23
N LEU A 135 -1.79 -34.59 -12.58
CA LEU A 135 -0.86 -34.90 -11.48
C LEU A 135 -1.45 -34.69 -10.07
N LEU A 136 -2.76 -34.38 -9.98
CA LEU A 136 -3.52 -34.17 -8.75
C LEU A 136 -4.76 -35.07 -8.71
#